data_AF-A0A960CZV8-F1
#
_entry.id   AF-A0A960CZV8-F1
#
_cell.length_a   1.000
_cell.length_b   1.000
_cell.length_c   1.000
_cell.angle_alpha   90.00
_cell.angle_beta   90.00
_cell.angle_gamma   90.00
#
_symmetry.space_group_name_H-M   'P 1'
#
loop_
_entity.id
_entity.type
_entity.pdbx_description
1 polymer ?
#
loop_
_entity_poly.entity_id
_entity_poly.type
_entity_poly.pdbx_seq_one_letter_code
_entity_poly.pdbx_strand_id
1 'polypeptide(L)'
;LRDLPAAIGPVETATAERTLADQAATLRPDQLQTVAARMALTLNPDGKFSDQDRALQRGFTWSGAQRPDGMSTGKLIATPQLRAELDAWFAKFAAPGMANPDDHTPVINEEPSEEAARQDLRSHGQRQHDALGVLVRSQLGNPDLGTHRGLPVTVIATTTVADLHNQTGHAVTAGGTLLPMRDLIRMAAHATHYLAVFDQHTDCPLYLGRAKRIASADQRIVLHA
;
A
#
# COMPACT_ATOMS: atom_id res chain seq x y z
N LEU A 1 -24.81 -2.24 8.41
CA LEU A 1 -25.68 -1.09 8.04
C LEU A 1 -24.89 0.10 7.49
N ARG A 2 -23.59 0.23 7.80
CA ARG A 2 -22.69 1.24 7.21
C ARG A 2 -22.63 1.21 5.66
N ASP A 3 -23.00 0.09 5.06
CA ASP A 3 -22.98 -0.13 3.60
C ASP A 3 -24.37 -0.01 2.95
N LEU A 4 -25.37 0.52 3.65
CA LEU A 4 -26.71 0.74 3.10
C LEU A 4 -26.75 2.01 2.23
N PRO A 5 -27.56 2.03 1.15
CA PRO A 5 -27.82 3.26 0.39
C PRO A 5 -28.43 4.38 1.24
N ALA A 6 -28.02 5.62 0.97
CA ALA A 6 -28.55 6.84 1.57
C ALA A 6 -30.04 7.07 1.25
N ALA A 7 -30.57 6.42 0.21
CA ALA A 7 -31.98 6.47 -0.15
C ALA A 7 -32.88 5.73 0.86
N ILE A 8 -32.33 4.84 1.69
CA ILE A 8 -33.06 4.18 2.78
C ILE A 8 -33.34 5.22 3.86
N GLY A 9 -34.60 5.35 4.25
CA GLY A 9 -35.02 6.38 5.20
C GLY A 9 -34.39 6.18 6.59
N PRO A 10 -34.28 7.25 7.39
CA PRO A 10 -33.71 7.18 8.73
C PRO A 10 -34.49 6.25 9.66
N VAL A 11 -35.81 6.11 9.46
CA VAL A 11 -36.67 5.23 10.25
C VAL A 11 -36.36 3.76 9.98
N GLU A 12 -36.22 3.38 8.71
CA GLU A 12 -35.89 2.02 8.28
C GLU A 12 -34.50 1.63 8.75
N THR A 13 -33.54 2.55 8.61
CA THR A 13 -32.17 2.39 9.10
C THR A 13 -32.14 2.18 10.62
N ALA A 14 -32.80 3.05 11.40
CA ALA A 14 -32.85 2.93 12.85
C ALA A 14 -33.56 1.65 13.32
N THR A 15 -34.59 1.19 12.59
CA THR A 15 -35.30 -0.07 12.88
C THR A 15 -34.38 -1.26 12.64
N ALA A 16 -33.63 -1.25 11.54
CA ALA A 16 -32.63 -2.26 11.23
C ALA A 16 -31.50 -2.28 12.27
N GLU A 17 -30.98 -1.11 12.68
CA GLU A 17 -29.94 -0.99 13.70
C GLU A 17 -30.40 -1.57 15.04
N ARG A 18 -31.61 -1.21 15.49
CA ARG A 18 -32.18 -1.75 16.73
C ARG A 18 -32.33 -3.25 16.65
N THR A 19 -32.85 -3.76 15.54
CA THR A 19 -33.02 -5.21 15.36
C THR A 19 -31.68 -5.94 15.40
N LEU A 20 -30.63 -5.41 14.75
CA LEU A 20 -29.30 -6.02 14.82
C LEU A 20 -28.67 -5.91 16.21
N ALA A 21 -28.88 -4.80 16.93
CA ALA A 21 -28.40 -4.64 18.30
C ALA A 21 -29.04 -5.68 19.24
N ASP A 22 -30.35 -5.91 19.13
CA ASP A 22 -31.05 -6.92 19.92
C ASP A 22 -30.55 -8.34 19.61
N GLN A 23 -30.32 -8.65 18.32
CA GLN A 23 -29.80 -9.94 17.90
C GLN A 23 -28.32 -10.16 18.28
N ALA A 24 -27.53 -9.09 18.41
CA ALA A 24 -26.13 -9.18 18.81
C ALA A 24 -25.95 -9.71 20.25
N ALA A 25 -26.97 -9.60 21.10
CA ALA A 25 -26.94 -10.15 22.45
C ALA A 25 -27.04 -11.70 22.48
N THR A 26 -27.53 -12.32 21.41
CA THR A 26 -27.80 -13.77 21.37
C THR A 26 -27.02 -14.52 20.28
N LEU A 27 -26.58 -13.82 19.23
CA LEU A 27 -25.87 -14.41 18.11
C LEU A 27 -24.36 -14.20 18.20
N ARG A 28 -23.60 -15.16 17.67
CA ARG A 28 -22.16 -14.98 17.44
C ARG A 28 -21.91 -14.00 16.29
N PRO A 29 -20.71 -13.38 16.19
CA PRO A 29 -20.41 -12.40 15.14
C PRO A 29 -20.65 -12.90 13.71
N ASP A 30 -20.30 -14.16 13.40
CA ASP A 30 -20.53 -14.80 12.09
C ASP A 30 -22.02 -14.90 11.74
N GLN A 31 -22.84 -15.27 12.73
CA GLN A 31 -24.28 -15.41 12.58
C GLN A 31 -24.96 -14.04 12.48
N LEU A 32 -24.54 -13.07 13.30
CA LEU A 32 -25.02 -11.71 13.24
C LEU A 32 -24.73 -11.07 11.88
N GLN A 33 -23.54 -11.34 11.32
CA GLN A 33 -23.19 -10.87 9.99
C GLN A 33 -24.09 -11.48 8.90
N THR A 34 -24.49 -12.74 9.04
CA THR A 34 -25.45 -13.39 8.15
C THR A 34 -26.83 -12.72 8.23
N VAL A 35 -27.30 -12.41 9.43
CA VAL A 35 -28.58 -11.69 9.64
C VAL A 35 -28.51 -10.28 9.05
N ALA A 36 -27.42 -9.56 9.28
CA ALA A 36 -27.20 -8.23 8.72
C ALA A 36 -27.19 -8.23 7.19
N ALA A 37 -26.55 -9.23 6.57
CA ALA A 37 -26.55 -9.40 5.11
C ALA A 37 -27.96 -9.62 4.56
N ARG A 38 -28.75 -10.49 5.21
CA ARG A 38 -30.14 -10.74 4.81
C ARG A 38 -31.03 -9.50 4.97
N MET A 39 -30.82 -8.74 6.04
CA MET A 39 -31.54 -7.50 6.29
C MET A 39 -31.19 -6.43 5.25
N ALA A 40 -29.91 -6.30 4.88
CA ALA A 40 -29.48 -5.39 3.83
C ALA A 40 -30.13 -5.71 2.47
N LEU A 41 -30.26 -7.00 2.11
CA LEU A 41 -30.99 -7.42 0.90
C LEU A 41 -32.47 -7.05 0.93
N THR A 42 -33.09 -7.00 2.11
CA THR A 42 -34.50 -6.61 2.24
C THR A 42 -34.66 -5.09 2.09
N LEU A 43 -33.69 -4.33 2.58
CA LEU A 43 -33.70 -2.86 2.54
C LEU A 43 -33.25 -2.30 1.19
N ASN A 44 -32.37 -3.01 0.46
CA ASN A 44 -31.94 -2.66 -0.89
C ASN A 44 -32.07 -3.88 -1.83
N PRO A 45 -33.30 -4.30 -2.18
CA PRO A 45 -33.54 -5.52 -2.94
C PRO A 45 -33.08 -5.44 -4.39
N ASP A 46 -33.03 -4.25 -4.98
CA ASP A 46 -32.56 -4.04 -6.35
C ASP A 46 -31.03 -3.83 -6.43
N GLY A 47 -30.36 -3.74 -5.28
CA GLY A 47 -28.91 -3.56 -5.20
C GLY A 47 -28.44 -2.25 -5.82
N LYS A 48 -29.32 -1.25 -5.96
CA LYS A 48 -28.93 0.04 -6.53
C LYS A 48 -28.20 0.87 -5.49
N PHE A 49 -27.11 1.48 -5.93
CA PHE A 49 -26.30 2.39 -5.13
C PHE A 49 -26.08 3.67 -5.93
N SER A 50 -26.28 4.82 -5.28
CA SER A 50 -25.93 6.11 -5.84
C SER A 50 -24.41 6.31 -5.86
N ASP A 51 -23.94 7.36 -6.55
CA ASP A 51 -22.53 7.76 -6.47
C ASP A 51 -22.12 8.15 -5.05
N GLN A 52 -23.02 8.74 -4.27
CA GLN A 52 -22.78 9.10 -2.87
C GLN A 52 -22.57 7.85 -2.00
N ASP A 53 -23.35 6.79 -2.22
CA ASP A 53 -23.22 5.55 -1.46
C ASP A 53 -21.88 4.87 -1.73
N ARG A 54 -21.50 4.76 -3.00
CA ARG A 54 -20.18 4.25 -3.39
C ARG A 54 -19.05 5.09 -2.80
N ALA A 55 -19.21 6.42 -2.79
CA ALA A 55 -18.23 7.31 -2.21
C ALA A 55 -18.03 7.02 -0.73
N LEU A 56 -19.09 6.80 0.07
CA LEU A 56 -18.95 6.51 1.50
C LEU A 56 -18.29 5.16 1.81
N GLN A 57 -18.39 4.19 0.89
CA GLN A 57 -17.80 2.86 1.07
C GLN A 57 -16.32 2.79 0.69
N ARG A 58 -15.84 3.67 -0.20
CA ARG A 58 -14.48 3.60 -0.75
C ARG A 58 -13.42 3.72 0.35
N GLY A 59 -12.36 2.92 0.26
CA GLY A 59 -11.27 3.00 1.23
C GLY A 59 -10.16 1.99 1.00
N PHE A 60 -8.99 2.28 1.57
CA PHE A 60 -7.87 1.35 1.66
C PHE A 60 -7.43 1.24 3.12
N THR A 61 -7.20 0.01 3.57
CA THR A 61 -6.72 -0.28 4.94
C THR A 61 -5.71 -1.41 4.92
N TRP A 62 -4.69 -1.32 5.78
CA TRP A 62 -3.88 -2.47 6.14
C TRP A 62 -4.62 -3.31 7.19
N SER A 63 -4.64 -4.63 7.00
CA SER A 63 -5.34 -5.57 7.87
C SER A 63 -4.39 -6.11 8.93
N GLY A 64 -4.59 -5.70 10.18
CA GLY A 64 -3.75 -6.14 11.29
C GLY A 64 -2.34 -5.54 11.28
N ALA A 65 -1.46 -6.12 12.10
CA ALA A 65 -0.04 -5.79 12.10
C ALA A 65 0.68 -6.38 10.87
N GLN A 66 1.86 -5.85 10.56
CA GLN A 66 2.76 -6.48 9.59
C GLN A 66 3.03 -7.93 10.00
N ARG A 67 3.00 -8.84 9.02
CA ARG A 67 3.20 -10.27 9.25
C ARG A 67 4.67 -10.56 9.60
N PRO A 68 4.96 -11.70 10.26
CA PRO A 68 6.34 -12.07 10.62
C PRO A 68 7.30 -12.24 9.44
N ASP A 69 6.77 -12.50 8.25
CA ASP A 69 7.52 -12.58 6.99
C ASP A 69 7.78 -11.20 6.35
N GLY A 70 7.40 -10.10 7.02
CA GLY A 70 7.50 -8.74 6.51
C GLY A 70 6.36 -8.36 5.57
N MET A 71 5.47 -9.28 5.20
CA MET A 71 4.36 -9.00 4.30
C MET A 71 3.22 -8.27 5.02
N SER A 72 2.40 -7.54 4.27
CA SER A 72 1.18 -6.91 4.80
C SER A 72 -0.02 -7.27 3.94
N THR A 73 -1.18 -7.45 4.56
CA THR A 73 -2.43 -7.72 3.84
C THR A 73 -3.22 -6.41 3.73
N GLY A 74 -3.44 -5.95 2.51
CA GLY A 74 -4.29 -4.77 2.25
C GLY A 74 -5.73 -5.17 1.92
N LYS A 75 -6.69 -4.32 2.31
CA LYS A 75 -8.08 -4.38 1.85
C LYS A 75 -8.41 -3.09 1.12
N LEU A 76 -8.72 -3.19 -0.17
CA LEU A 76 -9.16 -2.10 -1.03
C LEU A 76 -10.65 -2.27 -1.34
N ILE A 77 -11.45 -1.25 -1.05
CA ILE A 77 -12.80 -1.08 -1.56
C ILE A 77 -12.70 0.03 -2.61
N ALA A 78 -12.52 -0.38 -3.87
CA ALA A 78 -12.33 0.53 -4.99
C ALA A 78 -13.66 1.08 -5.50
N THR A 79 -13.65 2.34 -5.94
CA THR A 79 -14.70 2.85 -6.82
C THR A 79 -14.61 2.14 -8.18
N PRO A 80 -15.69 2.11 -8.99
CA PRO A 80 -15.63 1.59 -10.36
C PRO A 80 -14.53 2.26 -11.20
N GLN A 81 -14.34 3.57 -11.01
CA GLN A 81 -13.28 4.33 -11.67
C GLN A 81 -11.88 3.83 -11.28
N LEU A 82 -11.56 3.77 -9.98
CA LEU A 82 -10.24 3.31 -9.54
C LEU A 82 -9.98 1.87 -9.98
N ARG A 83 -11.01 1.02 -9.97
CA ARG A 83 -10.90 -0.36 -10.46
C ARG A 83 -10.53 -0.39 -11.95
N ALA A 84 -11.20 0.41 -12.78
CA ALA A 84 -10.91 0.49 -14.20
C ALA A 84 -9.49 1.02 -14.50
N GLU A 85 -9.03 2.03 -13.75
CA GLU A 85 -7.67 2.57 -13.85
C GLU A 85 -6.61 1.51 -13.51
N LEU A 86 -6.84 0.74 -12.42
CA LEU A 86 -5.96 -0.36 -12.04
C LEU A 86 -5.97 -1.49 -13.08
N ASP A 87 -7.14 -1.87 -13.58
CA ASP A 87 -7.26 -2.92 -14.61
C ASP A 87 -6.50 -2.52 -15.89
N ALA A 88 -6.58 -1.26 -16.31
CA ALA A 88 -5.84 -0.75 -17.47
C ALA A 88 -4.32 -0.79 -17.25
N TRP A 89 -3.85 -0.40 -16.07
CA TRP A 89 -2.43 -0.47 -15.75
C TRP A 89 -1.94 -1.92 -15.62
N PHE A 90 -2.73 -2.82 -15.04
CA PHE A 90 -2.39 -4.23 -14.96
C PHE A 90 -2.39 -4.92 -16.33
N ALA A 91 -3.28 -4.53 -17.24
CA ALA A 91 -3.24 -5.04 -18.61
C ALA A 91 -1.88 -4.75 -19.29
N LYS A 92 -1.27 -3.60 -18.99
CA LYS A 92 0.06 -3.24 -19.51
C LYS A 92 1.20 -3.91 -18.73
N PHE A 93 1.24 -3.74 -17.42
CA PHE A 93 2.43 -4.05 -16.62
C PHE A 93 2.43 -5.46 -16.01
N ALA A 94 1.27 -6.15 -15.97
CA ALA A 94 1.15 -7.51 -15.43
C ALA A 94 1.02 -8.58 -16.53
N ALA A 95 1.25 -8.21 -17.79
CA ALA A 95 1.37 -9.17 -18.89
C ALA A 95 2.56 -10.14 -18.64
N PRO A 96 2.49 -11.39 -19.13
CA PRO A 96 3.61 -12.33 -19.00
C PRO A 96 4.92 -11.74 -19.54
N GLY A 97 6.01 -11.84 -18.77
CA GLY A 97 7.32 -11.28 -19.10
C GLY A 97 7.51 -9.80 -18.74
N MET A 98 6.46 -9.08 -18.35
CA MET A 98 6.56 -7.68 -17.93
C MET A 98 6.94 -7.54 -16.46
N ALA A 99 7.75 -6.53 -16.13
CA ALA A 99 8.04 -6.13 -14.76
C ALA A 99 8.51 -7.27 -13.84
N ASN A 100 9.27 -8.24 -14.35
CA ASN A 100 9.79 -9.34 -13.54
C ASN A 100 10.92 -8.83 -12.62
N PRO A 101 10.76 -8.85 -11.29
CA PRO A 101 11.80 -8.38 -10.38
C PRO A 101 13.03 -9.31 -10.30
N ASP A 102 12.92 -10.54 -10.79
CA ASP A 102 14.03 -11.49 -10.85
C ASP A 102 14.95 -11.26 -12.06
N ASP A 103 14.51 -10.47 -13.04
CA ASP A 103 15.34 -10.08 -14.18
C ASP A 103 16.33 -8.99 -13.77
N HIS A 104 17.58 -9.09 -14.26
CA HIS A 104 18.59 -8.05 -14.04
C HIS A 104 18.11 -6.68 -14.55
N THR A 105 17.41 -6.66 -15.69
CA THR A 105 16.83 -5.47 -16.29
C THR A 105 15.37 -5.75 -16.62
N PRO A 106 14.43 -5.48 -15.69
CA PRO A 106 13.02 -5.75 -15.91
C PRO A 106 12.47 -4.96 -17.10
N VAL A 107 11.68 -5.61 -17.96
CA VAL A 107 11.01 -4.95 -19.08
C VAL A 107 9.82 -4.13 -18.58
N ILE A 108 9.86 -2.80 -18.79
CA ILE A 108 8.83 -1.86 -18.30
C ILE A 108 8.24 -1.01 -19.43
N ASN A 109 9.11 -0.41 -20.25
CA ASN A 109 8.71 0.56 -21.28
C ASN A 109 8.57 -0.06 -22.67
N GLU A 110 9.00 -1.31 -22.83
CA GLU A 110 9.03 -2.06 -24.08
C GLU A 110 8.11 -3.27 -23.98
N GLU A 111 7.87 -3.93 -25.11
CA GLU A 111 7.16 -5.21 -25.15
C GLU A 111 8.11 -6.36 -24.76
N PRO A 112 7.65 -7.34 -23.96
CA PRO A 112 8.47 -8.48 -23.59
C PRO A 112 8.65 -9.40 -24.80
N SER A 113 9.78 -10.10 -24.87
CA SER A 113 9.97 -11.11 -25.91
C SER A 113 9.02 -12.30 -25.70
N GLU A 114 8.67 -13.01 -26.78
CA GLU A 114 7.84 -14.22 -26.67
C GLU A 114 8.47 -15.31 -25.78
N GLU A 115 9.81 -15.33 -25.69
CA GLU A 115 10.52 -16.25 -24.80
C GLU A 115 10.36 -15.83 -23.33
N ALA A 116 10.54 -14.55 -23.01
CA ALA A 116 10.32 -14.03 -21.66
C ALA A 116 8.88 -14.27 -21.20
N ALA A 117 7.91 -14.05 -22.09
CA ALA A 117 6.50 -14.32 -21.81
C ALA A 117 6.23 -15.81 -21.54
N ARG A 118 6.86 -16.72 -22.27
CA ARG A 118 6.71 -18.18 -22.09
C ARG A 118 7.39 -18.71 -20.83
N GLN A 119 8.51 -18.10 -20.44
CA GLN A 119 9.28 -18.49 -19.25
C GLN A 119 8.78 -17.85 -17.96
N ASP A 120 7.84 -16.91 -18.03
CA ASP A 120 7.27 -16.27 -16.84
C ASP A 120 6.37 -17.23 -16.05
N LEU A 121 6.92 -17.80 -14.98
CA LEU A 121 6.24 -18.74 -14.09
C LEU A 121 5.43 -18.07 -12.97
N ARG A 122 5.44 -16.72 -12.88
CA ARG A 122 4.69 -16.01 -11.84
C ARG A 122 3.18 -16.22 -12.04
N SER A 123 2.45 -16.35 -10.95
CA SER A 123 0.99 -16.33 -10.97
C SER A 123 0.45 -14.96 -11.40
N HIS A 124 -0.81 -14.93 -11.84
CA HIS A 124 -1.48 -13.66 -12.18
C HIS A 124 -1.43 -12.64 -11.03
N GLY A 125 -1.67 -13.08 -9.79
CA GLY A 125 -1.61 -12.21 -8.62
C GLY A 125 -0.20 -11.68 -8.32
N GLN A 126 0.84 -12.48 -8.54
CA GLN A 126 2.24 -12.03 -8.42
C GLN A 126 2.57 -10.98 -9.48
N ARG A 127 2.17 -11.19 -10.75
CA ARG A 127 2.39 -10.18 -11.80
C ARG A 127 1.65 -8.87 -11.51
N GLN A 128 0.43 -8.93 -10.99
CA GLN A 128 -0.30 -7.72 -10.56
C GLN A 128 0.38 -7.01 -9.39
N HIS A 129 0.90 -7.77 -8.42
CA HIS A 129 1.70 -7.21 -7.33
C HIS A 129 2.93 -6.47 -7.85
N ASP A 130 3.69 -7.09 -8.75
CA ASP A 130 4.92 -6.51 -9.29
C ASP A 130 4.62 -5.26 -10.15
N ALA A 131 3.55 -5.32 -10.95
CA ALA A 131 3.03 -4.17 -11.70
C ALA A 131 2.65 -3.00 -10.77
N LEU A 132 1.96 -3.27 -9.67
CA LEU A 132 1.65 -2.24 -8.68
C LEU A 132 2.93 -1.66 -8.06
N GLY A 133 3.92 -2.51 -7.78
CA GLY A 133 5.24 -2.09 -7.30
C GLY A 133 5.95 -1.14 -8.27
N VAL A 134 5.91 -1.43 -9.58
CA VAL A 134 6.44 -0.53 -10.63
C VAL A 134 5.72 0.82 -10.62
N LEU A 135 4.38 0.81 -10.63
CA LEU A 135 3.58 2.03 -10.65
C LEU A 135 3.88 2.92 -9.44
N VAL A 136 3.86 2.34 -8.24
CA VAL A 136 4.14 3.09 -7.00
C VAL A 136 5.57 3.61 -6.99
N ARG A 137 6.56 2.76 -7.33
CA ARG A 137 7.97 3.16 -7.36
C ARG A 137 8.23 4.27 -8.37
N SER A 138 7.58 4.26 -9.52
CA SER A 138 7.78 5.26 -10.59
C SER A 138 7.41 6.69 -10.17
N GLN A 139 6.56 6.83 -9.15
CA GLN A 139 6.07 8.12 -8.67
C GLN A 139 6.80 8.63 -7.43
N LEU A 140 7.50 7.75 -6.69
CA LEU A 140 8.28 8.17 -5.52
C LEU A 140 9.42 9.10 -5.94
N GLY A 141 9.58 10.20 -5.22
CA GLY A 141 10.56 11.24 -5.50
C GLY A 141 10.18 12.20 -6.62
N ASN A 142 9.04 12.02 -7.29
CA ASN A 142 8.57 12.94 -8.34
C ASN A 142 8.18 14.30 -7.73
N PRO A 143 8.90 15.40 -8.03
CA PRO A 143 8.62 16.72 -7.46
C PRO A 143 7.28 17.30 -7.94
N ASP A 144 6.77 16.85 -9.09
CA ASP A 144 5.50 17.35 -9.66
C ASP A 144 4.29 16.88 -8.85
N LEU A 145 4.44 15.82 -8.05
CA LEU A 145 3.43 15.36 -7.09
C LEU A 145 3.43 16.16 -5.78
N GLY A 146 4.22 17.22 -5.72
CA GLY A 146 4.35 18.09 -4.56
C GLY A 146 5.30 17.54 -3.50
N THR A 147 5.20 18.13 -2.30
CA THR A 147 6.07 17.76 -1.18
C THR A 147 5.27 17.33 0.03
N HIS A 148 5.78 16.35 0.76
CA HIS A 148 5.34 16.01 2.09
C HIS A 148 6.38 16.51 3.10
N ARG A 149 6.04 17.61 3.79
CA ARG A 149 6.89 18.26 4.80
C ARG A 149 8.26 18.67 4.24
N GLY A 150 8.28 19.30 3.06
CA GLY A 150 9.47 19.88 2.45
C GLY A 150 10.35 18.93 1.62
N LEU A 151 9.94 17.65 1.50
CA LEU A 151 10.57 16.66 0.63
C LEU A 151 9.55 16.12 -0.38
N PRO A 152 9.94 15.84 -1.64
CA PRO A 152 9.12 14.99 -2.51
C PRO A 152 8.76 13.67 -1.80
N VAL A 153 7.61 13.09 -2.13
CA VAL A 153 7.12 11.86 -1.49
C VAL A 153 8.17 10.75 -1.63
N THR A 154 8.86 10.41 -0.54
CA THR A 154 10.03 9.51 -0.54
C THR A 154 9.95 8.58 0.67
N VAL A 155 10.39 7.33 0.51
CA VAL A 155 10.56 6.41 1.63
C VAL A 155 11.84 6.78 2.38
N ILE A 156 11.70 7.10 3.66
CA ILE A 156 12.82 7.26 4.60
C ILE A 156 12.88 5.98 5.42
N ALA A 157 14.04 5.32 5.43
CA ALA A 157 14.29 4.11 6.18
C ALA A 157 15.60 4.22 6.95
N THR A 158 15.59 3.71 8.18
CA THR A 158 16.66 3.85 9.15
C THR A 158 17.14 2.47 9.57
N THR A 159 18.45 2.29 9.65
CA THR A 159 19.10 1.04 10.11
C THR A 159 20.50 1.36 10.63
N THR A 160 21.14 0.39 11.29
CA THR A 160 22.52 0.55 11.76
C THR A 160 23.51 0.24 10.64
N VAL A 161 24.68 0.89 10.66
CA VAL A 161 25.77 0.56 9.71
C VAL A 161 26.20 -0.90 9.85
N ALA A 162 26.17 -1.45 11.06
CA ALA A 162 26.50 -2.85 11.32
C ALA A 162 25.51 -3.81 10.63
N ASP A 163 24.20 -3.56 10.77
CA ASP A 163 23.16 -4.36 10.11
C ASP A 163 23.24 -4.26 8.58
N LEU A 164 23.48 -3.06 8.05
CA LEU A 164 23.65 -2.85 6.62
C LEU A 164 24.90 -3.57 6.08
N HIS A 165 26.03 -3.49 6.80
CA HIS A 165 27.27 -4.16 6.40
C HIS A 165 27.14 -5.69 6.44
N ASN A 166 26.54 -6.21 7.50
CA ASN A 166 26.36 -7.65 7.69
C ASN A 166 25.17 -8.22 6.89
N GLN A 167 24.37 -7.36 6.26
CA GLN A 167 23.14 -7.71 5.55
C GLN A 167 22.13 -8.45 6.46
N THR A 168 22.09 -8.07 7.74
CA THR A 168 21.25 -8.68 8.78
C THR A 168 20.18 -7.72 9.27
N GLY A 169 19.21 -8.24 10.01
CA GLY A 169 18.19 -7.42 10.66
C GLY A 169 17.22 -6.75 9.68
N HIS A 170 16.64 -5.64 10.14
CA HIS A 170 15.62 -4.89 9.42
C HIS A 170 15.94 -3.38 9.47
N ALA A 171 15.55 -2.68 8.43
CA ALA A 171 15.38 -1.23 8.48
C ALA A 171 13.97 -0.90 8.98
N VAL A 172 13.81 0.24 9.64
CA VAL A 172 12.51 0.77 10.04
C VAL A 172 12.19 1.99 9.17
N THR A 173 11.06 1.99 8.48
CA THR A 173 10.63 3.17 7.73
C THR A 173 10.08 4.24 8.67
N ALA A 174 10.07 5.50 8.23
CA ALA A 174 9.42 6.59 8.97
C ALA A 174 7.91 6.36 9.23
N GLY A 175 7.28 5.42 8.50
CA GLY A 175 5.91 4.97 8.72
C GLY A 175 5.77 3.79 9.69
N GLY A 176 6.87 3.29 10.25
CA GLY A 176 6.92 2.17 11.19
C GLY A 176 6.94 0.78 10.55
N THR A 177 7.10 0.68 9.22
CA THR A 177 7.21 -0.61 8.53
C THR A 177 8.61 -1.19 8.69
N LEU A 178 8.71 -2.48 9.00
CA LEU A 178 9.98 -3.21 9.00
C LEU A 178 10.30 -3.66 7.57
N LEU A 179 11.48 -3.30 7.08
CA LEU A 179 12.00 -3.73 5.78
C LEU A 179 13.17 -4.69 5.99
N PRO A 180 13.08 -5.95 5.53
CA PRO A 180 14.24 -6.84 5.50
C PRO A 180 15.43 -6.20 4.79
N MET A 181 16.64 -6.45 5.28
CA MET A 181 17.84 -5.76 4.76
C MET A 181 18.04 -5.98 3.24
N ARG A 182 17.69 -7.15 2.71
CA ARG A 182 17.73 -7.44 1.28
C ARG A 182 16.79 -6.54 0.47
N ASP A 183 15.61 -6.25 0.99
CA ASP A 183 14.64 -5.37 0.35
C ASP A 183 15.11 -3.91 0.42
N LEU A 184 15.67 -3.48 1.55
CA LEU A 184 16.29 -2.15 1.67
C LEU A 184 17.38 -1.97 0.62
N ILE A 185 18.30 -2.93 0.48
CA ILE A 185 19.40 -2.87 -0.49
C ILE A 185 18.88 -2.84 -1.93
N ARG A 186 17.85 -3.65 -2.25
CA ARG A 186 17.21 -3.64 -3.57
C ARG A 186 16.53 -2.30 -3.87
N MET A 187 15.80 -1.74 -2.90
CA MET A 187 15.19 -0.42 -3.02
C MET A 187 16.24 0.68 -3.18
N ALA A 188 17.36 0.55 -2.46
CA ALA A 188 18.48 1.47 -2.50
C ALA A 188 19.09 1.55 -3.91
N ALA A 189 19.14 0.47 -4.68
CA ALA A 189 19.71 0.48 -6.04
C ALA A 189 19.10 1.54 -6.99
N HIS A 190 17.89 2.01 -6.71
CA HIS A 190 17.19 3.03 -7.51
C HIS A 190 16.85 4.31 -6.72
N ALA A 191 17.45 4.52 -5.55
CA ALA A 191 17.11 5.62 -4.65
C ALA A 191 18.14 6.77 -4.70
N THR A 192 17.69 7.98 -4.34
CA THR A 192 18.63 9.06 -3.99
C THR A 192 19.04 8.88 -2.53
N HIS A 193 20.31 8.52 -2.30
CA HIS A 193 20.82 8.23 -0.96
C HIS A 193 21.13 9.49 -0.16
N TYR A 194 20.66 9.49 1.08
CA TYR A 194 21.08 10.41 2.12
C TYR A 194 21.67 9.58 3.26
N LEU A 195 22.86 9.96 3.74
CA LEU A 195 23.53 9.28 4.85
C LEU A 195 23.52 10.20 6.07
N ALA A 196 22.73 9.82 7.07
CA ALA A 196 22.78 10.41 8.40
C ALA A 196 23.61 9.50 9.31
N VAL A 197 24.63 10.06 9.98
CA VAL A 197 25.47 9.35 10.95
C VAL A 197 25.14 9.88 12.34
N PHE A 198 24.80 8.98 13.25
CA PHE A 198 24.48 9.27 14.65
C PHE A 198 25.60 8.78 15.55
N ASP A 199 25.79 9.47 16.69
CA ASP A 199 26.55 8.90 17.78
C ASP A 199 25.70 7.84 18.48
N GLN A 200 26.20 6.61 18.52
CA GLN A 200 25.53 5.36 18.85
C GLN A 200 24.35 5.45 19.84
N HIS A 201 24.49 6.21 20.94
CA HIS A 201 23.58 6.18 22.09
C HIS A 201 22.71 7.42 22.28
N THR A 202 22.92 8.51 21.51
CA THR A 202 22.31 9.81 21.84
C THR A 202 21.32 10.33 20.81
N ASP A 203 21.05 9.60 19.73
CA ASP A 203 20.25 10.06 18.56
C ASP A 203 20.68 11.46 18.09
N CYS A 204 21.92 11.84 18.40
CA CYS A 204 22.48 13.14 18.06
C CYS A 204 23.16 13.02 16.69
N PRO A 205 22.68 13.74 15.67
CA PRO A 205 23.25 13.68 14.33
C PRO A 205 24.67 14.26 14.34
N LEU A 206 25.67 13.42 14.07
CA LEU A 206 27.08 13.84 13.95
C LEU A 206 27.39 14.40 12.56
N TYR A 207 26.75 13.87 11.53
CA TYR A 207 26.97 14.26 10.15
C TYR A 207 25.79 13.86 9.25
N LEU A 208 25.37 14.75 8.35
CA LEU A 208 24.42 14.45 7.29
C LEU A 208 25.05 14.77 5.94
N GLY A 209 25.38 13.72 5.19
CA GLY A 209 26.04 13.78 3.90
C GLY A 209 25.08 13.52 2.74
N ARG A 210 25.36 14.15 1.59
CA ARG A 210 24.55 14.15 0.37
C ARG A 210 25.44 13.94 -0.86
N ALA A 211 24.95 13.23 -1.87
CA ALA A 211 25.72 12.95 -3.09
C ALA A 211 25.77 14.12 -4.11
N LYS A 212 24.91 15.16 -4.01
CA LYS A 212 24.88 16.32 -4.93
C LYS A 212 24.44 17.60 -4.22
N ARG A 213 25.06 18.78 -4.46
CA ARG A 213 24.93 20.06 -3.69
C ARG A 213 23.82 21.03 -4.18
N ILE A 214 22.91 21.41 -3.27
CA ILE A 214 21.89 22.49 -3.25
C ILE A 214 21.08 22.41 -1.93
N ALA A 215 21.20 23.42 -1.06
CA ALA A 215 20.68 23.46 0.31
C ALA A 215 19.16 23.20 0.45
N SER A 216 18.73 22.14 1.16
CA SER A 216 17.33 21.69 1.31
C SER A 216 17.26 20.38 2.12
N ALA A 217 16.07 19.83 2.42
CA ALA A 217 15.80 18.44 2.87
C ALA A 217 16.34 17.96 4.24
N ASP A 218 17.45 18.53 4.68
CA ASP A 218 18.42 17.89 5.56
C ASP A 218 17.90 17.71 7.01
N GLN A 219 17.18 18.71 7.53
CA GLN A 219 16.64 18.68 8.90
C GLN A 219 15.53 17.62 9.11
N ARG A 220 14.81 17.23 8.04
CA ARG A 220 13.73 16.24 8.15
C ARG A 220 14.26 14.81 8.21
N ILE A 221 15.39 14.52 7.55
CA ILE A 221 16.01 13.19 7.58
C ILE A 221 16.46 12.87 9.00
N VAL A 222 17.07 13.84 9.68
CA VAL A 222 17.45 13.75 11.09
C VAL A 222 16.25 13.47 12.01
N LEU A 223 15.06 14.02 11.73
CA LEU A 223 13.87 13.82 12.58
C LEU A 223 13.23 12.42 12.47
N HIS A 224 13.62 11.64 11.47
CA HIS A 224 13.09 10.30 11.20
C HIS A 224 14.15 9.22 11.25
N ALA A 225 15.37 9.58 11.64
CA ALA A 225 16.52 8.69 11.69
C ALA A 225 17.01 8.50 13.13
#